data_AF-A0A939CLJ3-F1
#
_entry.id   AF-A0A939CLJ3-F1
#
_cell.length_a   1.000
_cell.length_b   1.000
_cell.length_c   1.000
_cell.angle_alpha   90.00
_cell.angle_beta   90.00
_cell.angle_gamma   90.00
#
_symmetry.space_group_name_H-M   'P 1'
#
loop_
_entity.id
_entity.type
_entity.pdbx_description
1 polymer ?
#
loop_
_entity_poly.entity_id
_entity_poly.type
_entity_poly.pdbx_seq_one_letter_code
_entity_poly.pdbx_strand_id
1 'polypeptide(L)' 'MGFADLSIAEIAADYSIPVEQVFSLCNQLGIAYKHQKTRLALEDAKAIISQISSEIRPNGTNDLVGDHEVT' A
#
# COMPACT_ATOMS: atom_id res chain seq x y z
N MET A 1 -11.00 -16.96 -7.41
CA MET A 1 -10.35 -15.72 -6.97
C MET A 1 -10.03 -14.89 -8.21
N GLY A 2 -10.48 -13.63 -8.27
CA GLY A 2 -10.24 -12.74 -9.42
C GLY A 2 -8.92 -12.00 -9.33
N PHE A 3 -8.40 -11.57 -10.47
CA PHE A 3 -7.32 -10.60 -10.53
C PHE A 3 -7.92 -9.19 -10.36
N ALA A 4 -7.18 -8.29 -9.72
CA ALA A 4 -7.47 -6.87 -9.84
C ALA A 4 -7.23 -6.44 -11.28
N ASP A 5 -7.99 -5.45 -11.76
CA ASP A 5 -7.72 -4.79 -13.03
C ASP A 5 -6.60 -3.75 -12.90
N LEU A 6 -5.68 -3.97 -11.95
CA LEU A 6 -4.57 -3.08 -11.63
C LEU A 6 -3.26 -3.85 -11.68
N SER A 7 -2.27 -3.23 -12.33
CA SER A 7 -0.89 -3.70 -12.36
C SER A 7 -0.01 -2.89 -11.40
N ILE A 8 1.16 -3.41 -11.03
CA ILE A 8 2.15 -2.69 -10.21
C ILE A 8 2.48 -1.30 -10.80
N ALA A 9 2.61 -1.19 -12.12
CA ALA A 9 2.85 0.09 -12.80
C ALA A 9 1.68 1.08 -12.66
N GLU A 10 0.45 0.58 -12.63
CA GLU A 10 -0.74 1.43 -12.47
C GLU A 10 -0.90 1.91 -11.04
N ILE A 11 -0.64 1.04 -10.06
CA ILE A 11 -0.60 1.44 -8.65
C ILE A 11 0.50 2.49 -8.42
N ALA A 12 1.70 2.28 -8.97
CA ALA A 12 2.79 3.25 -8.88
C ALA A 12 2.38 4.61 -9.47
N ALA A 13 1.71 4.62 -10.62
CA ALA A 13 1.22 5.84 -11.26
C ALA A 13 0.11 6.53 -10.45
N ASP A 14 -0.85 5.76 -9.92
CA ASP A 14 -1.99 6.27 -9.15
C ASP A 14 -1.54 6.98 -7.87
N TYR A 15 -0.57 6.38 -7.16
CA TYR A 15 -0.01 6.93 -5.93
C TYR A 15 1.17 7.88 -6.16
N SER A 16 1.57 8.13 -7.42
CA SER A 16 2.75 8.94 -7.77
C SER A 16 4.03 8.53 -7.01
N ILE A 17 4.21 7.22 -6.80
CA ILE A 17 5.41 6.64 -6.18
C ILE A 17 6.20 5.84 -7.22
N PRO A 18 7.53 5.67 -7.05
CA PRO A 18 8.30 4.88 -7.99
C PRO A 18 7.95 3.39 -7.85
N VAL A 19 8.04 2.67 -8.97
CA VAL A 19 7.75 1.24 -9.05
C VAL A 19 8.63 0.43 -8.08
N GLU A 20 9.85 0.90 -7.80
CA GLU A 20 10.77 0.31 -6.82
C GLU A 20 10.21 0.30 -5.38
N GLN A 21 9.45 1.34 -4.99
CA GLN A 21 8.77 1.33 -3.69
C GLN A 21 7.66 0.27 -3.67
N VAL A 22 6.88 0.16 -4.75
CA VAL A 22 5.85 -0.88 -4.87
C VAL A 22 6.47 -2.29 -4.85
N PHE A 23 7.62 -2.48 -5.51
CA PHE A 23 8.35 -3.75 -5.45
C PHE A 23 8.88 -4.08 -4.06
N SER A 24 9.37 -3.09 -3.32
CA SER A 24 9.79 -3.25 -1.93
C SER A 24 8.62 -3.74 -1.06
N LEU A 25 7.45 -3.13 -1.23
CA LEU A 25 6.22 -3.54 -0.55
C LEU A 25 5.78 -4.96 -0.96
N CYS A 26 5.87 -5.29 -2.25
CA CYS A 26 5.60 -6.65 -2.73
C CYS A 26 6.53 -7.66 -2.03
N ASN A 27 7.83 -7.35 -1.92
CA ASN A 27 8.79 -8.20 -1.26
C ASN A 27 8.49 -8.36 0.25
N GLN A 28 8.08 -7.29 0.93
CA GLN A 28 7.67 -7.34 2.34
C GLN A 28 6.41 -8.20 2.56
N LEU A 29 5.48 -8.17 1.62
CA LEU A 29 4.24 -8.95 1.65
C LEU A 29 4.44 -10.41 1.18
N GLY A 30 5.65 -10.80 0.76
CA GLY A 30 5.94 -12.13 0.22
C GLY A 30 5.40 -12.36 -1.20
N ILE A 31 5.13 -11.27 -1.92
CA ILE A 31 4.53 -11.27 -3.24
C ILE A 31 5.64 -11.32 -4.31
N ALA A 32 5.74 -12.44 -5.02
CA ALA A 32 6.81 -12.71 -5.98
C ALA A 32 6.50 -12.24 -7.43
N TYR A 33 5.85 -11.08 -7.61
CA TYR A 33 5.64 -10.54 -8.96
C TYR A 33 6.95 -9.98 -9.52
N LYS A 34 7.29 -10.39 -10.75
CA LYS A 34 8.52 -10.00 -11.44
C LYS A 34 8.32 -8.96 -12.54
N HIS A 35 7.07 -8.65 -12.87
CA HIS A 35 6.73 -7.74 -13.97
C HIS A 35 5.74 -6.68 -13.53
N GLN A 36 6.07 -5.44 -13.85
CA GLN A 36 5.27 -4.26 -13.55
C GLN A 36 3.90 -4.22 -14.26
N LYS A 37 3.73 -5.01 -15.33
CA LYS A 37 2.48 -5.12 -16.13
C LYS A 37 1.67 -6.37 -15.81
N THR A 38 2.09 -7.17 -14.83
CA THR A 38 1.30 -8.34 -14.41
C THR A 38 0.11 -7.85 -13.60
N ARG A 39 -1.08 -8.33 -13.96
CA ARG A 39 -2.29 -8.13 -13.17
C ARG A 39 -2.10 -8.75 -11.80
N LEU A 40 -2.23 -7.93 -10.77
CA LEU A 40 -2.13 -8.35 -9.37
C LEU A 40 -3.35 -9.19 -9.01
N ALA A 41 -3.19 -10.19 -8.13
CA ALA A 41 -4.35 -10.80 -7.48
C ALA A 41 -5.11 -9.72 -6.69
N LEU A 42 -6.44 -9.83 -6.60
CA LEU A 42 -7.25 -8.83 -5.89
C LEU A 42 -6.82 -8.67 -4.43
N GLU A 43 -6.45 -9.77 -3.77
CA GLU A 43 -5.94 -9.77 -2.40
C GLU A 43 -4.59 -9.04 -2.28
N ASP A 44 -3.66 -9.30 -3.20
CA ASP A 44 -2.33 -8.67 -3.25
C ASP A 44 -2.42 -7.17 -3.51
N ALA A 45 -3.22 -6.75 -4.50
CA ALA A 45 -3.41 -5.34 -4.82
C ALA A 45 -3.94 -4.57 -3.61
N LYS A 46 -4.90 -5.16 -2.88
CA LYS A 46 -5.47 -4.57 -1.68
C LYS A 46 -4.43 -4.44 -0.55
N ALA A 47 -3.58 -5.44 -0.36
CA ALA A 47 -2.52 -5.40 0.65
C ALA A 47 -1.49 -4.29 0.33
N ILE A 48 -1.04 -4.20 -0.92
CA ILE A 48 -0.12 -3.16 -1.38
C ILE A 48 -0.71 -1.77 -1.16
N ILE A 49 -1.94 -1.53 -1.63
CA ILE A 49 -2.63 -0.24 -1.49
C ILE A 49 -2.81 0.13 0.00
N SER A 50 -3.16 -0.84 0.85
CA SER A 50 -3.29 -0.62 2.29
C SER A 50 -1.96 -0.18 2.91
N GLN A 51 -0.86 -0.80 2.51
CA GLN A 51 0.48 -0.47 3.02
C GLN A 51 0.93 0.91 2.54
N ILE A 52 0.74 1.20 1.24
CA ILE A 52 0.99 2.52 0.65
C ILE A 52 0.20 3.60 1.39
N SER A 53 -1.11 3.40 1.60
CA SER A 53 -1.97 4.35 2.32
C SER A 53 -1.55 4.54 3.78
N SER A 54 -1.03 3.49 4.43
CA SER A 54 -0.50 3.56 5.78
C SER A 54 0.85 4.29 5.86
N GLU A 55 1.68 4.21 4.83
CA GLU A 55 3.00 4.86 4.76
C GLU A 55 2.91 6.32 4.29
N ILE A 56 2.00 6.63 3.35
CA ILE A 56 1.73 8.00 2.91
C ILE A 56 1.02 8.81 3.99
N ARG A 57 0.23 8.16 4.86
CA ARG A 57 -0.19 8.83 6.09
C ARG A 57 1.08 9.11 6.87
N PRO A 58 1.52 10.38 7.00
CA PRO A 58 2.60 10.66 7.91
C PRO A 58 2.10 10.13 9.24
N ASN A 59 2.88 9.21 9.80
CA ASN A 59 2.75 8.78 11.17
C ASN A 59 2.59 10.05 12.02
N GLY A 60 1.35 10.38 12.34
CA GLY A 60 1.02 11.27 13.43
C GLY A 60 1.33 10.50 14.69
N THR A 61 2.61 10.35 15.01
CA THR A 61 3.04 10.26 16.40
C THR A 61 2.63 11.59 17.03
N ASN A 62 1.38 11.67 17.45
CA ASN A 62 1.03 12.42 18.64
C ASN A 62 0.53 11.38 19.63
N ASP A 63 1.47 10.67 20.24
CA ASP A 63 1.38 10.40 21.66
C ASP A 63 1.18 11.73 22.39
N LEU A 64 -0.07 12.16 22.55
CA LEU A 64 -0.45 13.13 23.56
C LEU A 64 -1.74 12.64 24.22
N VAL A 65 -1.53 12.05 25.40
CA VAL A 65 -2.46 12.09 26.52
C VAL A 65 -3.22 13.41 26.53
N GLY A 66 -4.54 13.31 26.51
CA GLY A 66 -5.48 14.39 26.72
C GLY A 66 -6.70 13.79 27.37
N ASP A 67 -6.60 13.58 28.67
CA ASP A 67 -7.78 13.47 29.53
C ASP A 67 -8.63 14.72 29.28
N HIS A 68 -9.88 14.51 28.85
CA HIS A 68 -10.92 15.50 29.05
C HIS A 68 -12.25 14.77 29.18
N GLU A 69 -12.56 14.42 30.43
CA GLU A 69 -13.86 14.55 31.04
C GLU A 69 -14.83 15.49 30.28
N VAL A 70 -16.01 15.02 29.90
CA VAL A 70 -17.17 15.90 29.68
C VAL A 70 -18.45 15.21 30.18
N THR A 71 -18.81 15.62 31.40
CA THR A 71 -20.14 15.69 32.06
C THR A 71 -20.90 14.40 32.35
#